data_AF-A0A2B4R4U2-F1
#
_entry.id   AF-A0A2B4R4U2-F1
#
_cell.length_a   1.000
_cell.length_b   1.000
_cell.length_c   1.000
_cell.angle_alpha   90.00
_cell.angle_beta   90.00
_cell.angle_gamma   90.00
#
_symmetry.space_group_name_H-M   'P 1'
#
loop_
_entity.id
_entity.type
_entity.pdbx_description
1 polymer ?
#
loop_
_entity_poly.entity_id
_entity_poly.type
_entity_poly.pdbx_seq_one_letter_code
_entity_poly.pdbx_strand_id
1 'polypeptide(L)'
;MAAIETNADSLLSLPVAVEASTDFGAYTYRSPTQGHFDLWRLSRHDFDSVQYNNDIASKPFHVANTFEDIDDVYWAWEKLLTDVLDDHAPQVEKKSTKPRPPPYLNSQMMAGIRFRNQLRRKYYTTKEPNDWENYRRQRNRVVRLRRKAIKEYLAQQCSTSNGNPTELWNVFKPFMFSRKSCMTESIQLSEDTNIIQDKHQIANILNTHFFSIGVPSMEDYKDHASISGIKENFTPAEEFNFELVSKIQVEELLKSIHI
;
A
#
# COMPACT_ATOMS: atom_id res chain seq x y z
N MET A 1 -56.12 -28.30 30.71
CA MET A 1 -54.79 -27.88 31.18
C MET A 1 -53.80 -28.24 30.09
N ALA A 2 -53.08 -27.34 29.42
CA ALA A 2 -52.94 -25.90 29.54
C ALA A 2 -52.68 -25.34 28.13
N ALA A 3 -53.32 -24.22 27.80
CA ALA A 3 -52.93 -23.36 26.70
C ALA A 3 -51.69 -22.58 27.14
N ILE A 4 -50.69 -22.48 26.27
CA ILE A 4 -49.61 -21.50 26.40
C ILE A 4 -49.71 -20.61 25.16
N GLU A 5 -50.39 -19.48 25.34
CA GLU A 5 -50.35 -18.34 24.44
C GLU A 5 -48.93 -17.74 24.49
N THR A 6 -48.18 -17.79 23.39
CA THR A 6 -46.94 -17.03 23.26
C THR A 6 -47.27 -15.64 22.73
N ASN A 7 -47.25 -14.71 23.68
CA ASN A 7 -47.45 -13.29 23.58
C ASN A 7 -46.55 -12.65 22.50
N ALA A 8 -47.14 -12.00 21.49
CA ALA A 8 -46.45 -11.33 20.38
C ALA A 8 -45.99 -9.89 20.72
N ASP A 9 -46.27 -9.39 21.93
CA ASP A 9 -46.03 -7.98 22.31
C ASP A 9 -44.67 -7.68 22.93
N SER A 10 -43.71 -8.61 22.89
CA SER A 10 -42.36 -8.41 23.50
C SER A 10 -41.29 -7.83 22.55
N LEU A 11 -41.59 -7.56 21.27
CA LEU A 11 -40.57 -7.09 20.31
C LEU A 11 -40.56 -5.57 20.07
N LEU A 12 -41.38 -4.79 20.80
CA LEU A 12 -41.48 -3.34 20.64
C LEU A 12 -40.67 -2.49 21.64
N SER A 13 -39.65 -3.05 22.29
CA SER A 13 -38.75 -2.25 23.15
C SER A 13 -37.31 -2.72 23.08
N LEU A 14 -36.67 -2.46 21.93
CA LEU A 14 -35.21 -2.34 21.89
C LEU A 14 -34.89 -0.93 21.38
N PRO A 15 -34.22 -0.08 22.17
CA PRO A 15 -33.68 1.16 21.66
C PRO A 15 -32.60 0.79 20.65
N VAL A 16 -32.85 1.05 19.37
CA VAL A 16 -31.81 0.98 18.34
C VAL A 16 -30.88 2.16 18.60
N ALA A 17 -29.96 1.98 19.55
CA ALA A 17 -28.73 2.75 19.61
C ALA A 17 -27.94 2.41 18.34
N VAL A 18 -28.14 3.19 17.28
CA VAL A 18 -27.23 3.23 16.15
C VAL A 18 -25.97 3.92 16.65
N GLU A 19 -25.11 3.16 17.34
CA GLU A 19 -23.69 3.49 17.36
C GLU A 19 -23.24 3.59 15.91
N ALA A 20 -22.64 4.72 15.55
CA ALA A 20 -22.17 5.03 14.22
C ALA A 20 -21.05 4.07 13.79
N SER A 21 -21.42 2.86 13.36
CA SER A 21 -20.53 1.97 12.62
C SER A 21 -20.27 2.61 11.27
N THR A 22 -19.07 3.16 11.14
CA THR A 22 -18.60 3.91 9.97
C THR A 22 -18.20 2.93 8.86
N ASP A 23 -19.11 2.08 8.39
CA ASP A 23 -18.79 1.13 7.31
C ASP A 23 -20.02 0.68 6.51
N PHE A 24 -20.69 1.62 5.83
CA PHE A 24 -21.53 1.27 4.68
C PHE A 24 -20.63 0.86 3.52
N GLY A 25 -20.42 -0.46 3.40
CA GLY A 25 -19.58 -1.11 2.40
C GLY A 25 -19.98 -0.75 0.98
N ALA A 26 -18.97 -0.60 0.11
CA ALA A 26 -19.19 -0.43 -1.32
C ALA A 26 -19.80 -1.70 -1.91
N TYR A 27 -21.07 -1.66 -2.30
CA TYR A 27 -21.71 -2.74 -3.04
C TYR A 27 -21.18 -2.76 -4.47
N THR A 28 -20.58 -3.87 -4.91
CA THR A 28 -20.16 -4.04 -6.30
C THR A 28 -21.28 -4.74 -7.07
N TYR A 29 -22.00 -4.00 -7.92
CA TYR A 29 -22.93 -4.60 -8.86
C TYR A 29 -22.17 -5.17 -10.07
N ARG A 30 -22.45 -6.41 -10.45
CA ARG A 30 -21.87 -7.04 -11.65
C ARG A 30 -22.86 -6.90 -12.80
N SER A 31 -22.68 -5.88 -13.64
CA SER A 31 -23.46 -5.79 -14.89
C SER A 31 -23.18 -7.01 -15.80
N PRO A 32 -24.19 -7.57 -16.50
CA PRO A 32 -24.05 -8.79 -17.32
C PRO A 32 -23.15 -8.62 -18.57
N THR A 33 -22.84 -7.39 -18.95
CA THR A 33 -22.06 -7.08 -20.17
C THR A 33 -20.55 -7.16 -19.89
N GLN A 34 -19.89 -8.06 -20.61
CA GLN A 34 -18.48 -8.38 -20.42
C GLN A 34 -17.57 -7.15 -20.47
N GLY A 35 -16.84 -6.89 -19.38
CA GLY A 35 -15.55 -6.20 -19.42
C GLY A 35 -15.48 -4.80 -18.83
N HIS A 36 -16.60 -4.23 -18.39
CA HIS A 36 -16.62 -2.96 -17.64
C HIS A 36 -17.15 -3.22 -16.22
N PHE A 37 -16.36 -2.87 -15.21
CA PHE A 37 -16.83 -2.83 -13.82
C PHE A 37 -17.26 -1.38 -13.56
N ASP A 38 -18.55 -1.10 -13.79
CA ASP A 38 -19.15 0.13 -13.28
C ASP A 38 -19.22 0.00 -11.77
N LEU A 39 -18.24 0.60 -11.10
CA LEU A 39 -18.27 0.71 -9.66
C LEU A 39 -19.18 1.88 -9.34
N TRP A 40 -20.39 1.60 -8.89
CA TRP A 40 -21.29 2.62 -8.40
C TRP A 40 -20.98 2.91 -6.93
N ARG A 41 -21.08 4.18 -6.54
CA ARG A 41 -20.93 4.61 -5.15
C ARG A 41 -21.91 5.75 -4.89
N LEU A 42 -22.50 5.76 -3.70
CA LEU A 42 -23.24 6.92 -3.19
C LEU A 42 -22.27 8.07 -2.92
N SER A 43 -22.50 9.22 -3.54
CA SER A 43 -21.73 10.44 -3.25
C SER A 43 -21.93 10.84 -1.80
N ARG A 44 -20.86 11.26 -1.11
CA ARG A 44 -20.92 11.79 0.26
C ARG A 44 -20.31 13.18 0.38
N HIS A 45 -20.01 13.82 -0.75
CA HIS A 45 -19.30 15.10 -0.75
C HIS A 45 -20.15 16.20 -0.09
N ASP A 46 -21.48 16.13 -0.25
CA ASP A 46 -22.44 17.13 0.23
C ASP A 46 -23.51 16.51 1.14
N PHE A 47 -23.18 15.39 1.82
CA PHE A 47 -24.15 14.68 2.67
C PHE A 47 -24.40 15.42 3.98
N ASP A 48 -25.60 15.99 4.13
CA ASP A 48 -26.09 16.57 5.39
C ASP A 48 -26.89 15.52 6.18
N SER A 49 -26.32 15.05 7.28
CA SER A 49 -26.95 14.02 8.12
C SER A 49 -28.22 14.50 8.81
N VAL A 50 -28.35 15.79 9.11
CA VAL A 50 -29.52 16.35 9.79
C VAL A 50 -30.67 16.43 8.80
N GLN A 51 -30.42 16.94 7.60
CA GLN A 51 -31.43 17.03 6.55
C GLN A 51 -31.88 15.64 6.09
N TYR A 52 -30.95 14.71 5.88
CA TYR A 52 -31.27 13.31 5.54
C TYR A 52 -32.20 12.66 6.57
N ASN A 53 -31.90 12.79 7.87
CA ASN A 53 -32.73 12.19 8.92
C ASN A 53 -34.13 12.81 8.97
N ASN A 54 -34.25 14.13 8.75
CA ASN A 54 -35.54 14.81 8.66
C ASN A 54 -36.37 14.31 7.46
N ASP A 55 -35.72 14.17 6.30
CA ASP A 55 -36.39 13.73 5.07
C ASP A 55 -36.79 12.26 5.15
N ILE A 56 -35.96 11.38 5.72
CA ILE A 56 -36.30 9.99 6.03
C ILE A 56 -37.50 9.92 6.98
N ALA A 57 -37.51 10.71 8.06
CA ALA A 57 -38.60 10.71 9.03
C ALA A 57 -39.92 11.21 8.43
N SER A 58 -39.86 12.06 7.41
CA SER A 58 -41.04 12.59 6.72
C SER A 58 -41.70 11.59 5.74
N LYS A 59 -40.97 10.58 5.26
CA LYS A 59 -41.48 9.64 4.27
C LYS A 59 -42.47 8.65 4.90
N PRO A 60 -43.64 8.41 4.26
CA PRO A 60 -44.66 7.54 4.81
C PRO A 60 -44.38 6.06 4.48
N PHE A 61 -43.33 5.47 5.08
CA PHE A 61 -42.97 4.06 4.83
C PHE A 61 -44.10 3.07 5.15
N HIS A 62 -44.97 3.42 6.09
CA HIS A 62 -46.15 2.63 6.45
C HIS A 62 -47.13 2.42 5.28
N VAL A 63 -47.09 3.24 4.24
CA VAL A 63 -47.91 3.07 3.03
C VAL A 63 -47.50 1.82 2.26
N ALA A 64 -46.23 1.41 2.32
CA ALA A 64 -45.78 0.17 1.69
C ALA A 64 -46.49 -1.07 2.26
N ASN A 65 -46.90 -1.05 3.54
CA ASN A 65 -47.64 -2.15 4.16
C ASN A 65 -49.11 -2.26 3.73
N THR A 66 -49.60 -1.36 2.88
CA THR A 66 -50.96 -1.44 2.34
C THR A 66 -51.08 -2.42 1.17
N PHE A 67 -49.95 -2.85 0.58
CA PHE A 67 -49.92 -3.85 -0.47
C PHE A 67 -50.04 -5.27 0.10
N GLU A 68 -50.75 -6.14 -0.62
CA GLU A 68 -50.95 -7.54 -0.23
C GLU A 68 -49.78 -8.44 -0.66
N ASP A 69 -49.07 -8.06 -1.74
CA ASP A 69 -47.91 -8.77 -2.25
C ASP A 69 -46.62 -8.26 -1.58
N ILE A 70 -45.79 -9.21 -1.11
CA ILE A 70 -44.48 -8.93 -0.51
C ILE A 70 -43.54 -8.24 -1.50
N ASP A 71 -43.61 -8.59 -2.79
CA ASP A 71 -42.77 -7.97 -3.81
C ASP A 71 -43.15 -6.49 -4.00
N ASP A 72 -44.44 -6.16 -3.92
CA ASP A 72 -44.95 -4.78 -4.02
C ASP A 72 -44.62 -3.96 -2.76
N VAL A 73 -44.72 -4.58 -1.57
CA VAL A 73 -44.27 -3.95 -0.31
C VAL A 73 -42.79 -3.58 -0.39
N TYR A 74 -41.95 -4.51 -0.84
CA TYR A 74 -40.53 -4.28 -1.00
C TYR A 74 -40.23 -3.18 -2.01
N TRP A 75 -40.88 -3.22 -3.18
CA TRP A 75 -40.72 -2.22 -4.22
C TRP A 75 -41.11 -0.82 -3.74
N ALA A 76 -42.26 -0.67 -3.06
CA ALA A 76 -42.72 0.61 -2.55
C ALA A 76 -41.78 1.17 -1.47
N TRP A 77 -41.30 0.32 -0.58
CA TRP A 77 -40.32 0.70 0.44
C TRP A 77 -38.97 1.10 -0.17
N GLU A 78 -38.47 0.32 -1.13
CA GLU A 78 -37.24 0.59 -1.86
C GLU A 78 -37.32 1.93 -2.59
N LYS A 79 -38.46 2.23 -3.22
CA LYS A 79 -38.67 3.51 -3.91
C LYS A 79 -38.63 4.70 -2.98
N LEU A 80 -39.38 4.64 -1.86
CA LEU A 80 -39.38 5.73 -0.88
C LEU A 80 -37.99 6.00 -0.30
N LEU A 81 -37.20 4.96 -0.07
CA LEU A 81 -35.83 5.09 0.41
C LEU A 81 -34.89 5.63 -0.68
N THR A 82 -35.00 5.11 -1.90
CA THR A 82 -34.14 5.50 -3.03
C THR A 82 -34.34 6.96 -3.38
N ASP A 83 -35.56 7.49 -3.33
CA ASP A 83 -35.83 8.91 -3.57
C ASP A 83 -35.04 9.82 -2.62
N VAL A 84 -35.00 9.48 -1.32
CA VAL A 84 -34.23 10.26 -0.34
C VAL A 84 -32.73 10.09 -0.56
N LEU A 85 -32.29 8.88 -0.93
CA LEU A 85 -30.88 8.63 -1.24
C LEU A 85 -30.41 9.34 -2.50
N ASP A 86 -31.25 9.49 -3.52
CA ASP A 86 -30.90 10.19 -4.76
C ASP A 86 -30.71 11.70 -4.53
N ASP A 87 -31.48 12.30 -3.61
CA ASP A 87 -31.34 13.71 -3.23
C ASP A 87 -30.08 13.97 -2.38
N HIS A 88 -29.83 13.11 -1.38
CA HIS A 88 -28.79 13.33 -0.36
C HIS A 88 -27.45 12.67 -0.68
N ALA A 89 -27.47 11.58 -1.42
CA ALA A 89 -26.31 10.74 -1.67
C ALA A 89 -26.36 10.10 -3.07
N PRO A 90 -26.48 10.91 -4.14
CA PRO A 90 -26.76 10.41 -5.49
C PRO A 90 -25.75 9.35 -5.91
N GLN A 91 -26.25 8.36 -6.66
CA GLN A 91 -25.42 7.29 -7.19
C GLN A 91 -24.49 7.83 -8.28
N VAL A 92 -23.20 7.90 -7.97
CA VAL A 92 -22.17 8.36 -8.89
C VAL A 92 -21.44 7.17 -9.50
N GLU A 93 -21.30 7.19 -10.83
CA GLU A 93 -20.44 6.25 -11.54
C GLU A 93 -18.99 6.54 -11.17
N LYS A 94 -18.36 5.64 -10.42
CA LYS A 94 -16.92 5.69 -10.24
C LYS A 94 -16.28 5.19 -11.52
N LYS A 95 -15.89 6.14 -12.38
CA LYS A 95 -14.99 5.87 -13.50
C LYS A 95 -13.70 5.28 -12.96
N SER A 96 -13.59 3.95 -13.02
CA SER A 96 -12.38 3.24 -12.64
C SER A 96 -11.33 3.56 -13.69
N THR A 97 -10.52 4.58 -13.42
CA THR A 97 -9.36 4.87 -14.27
C THR A 97 -8.46 3.65 -14.21
N LYS A 98 -8.34 2.94 -15.33
CA LYS A 98 -7.41 1.81 -15.43
C LYS A 98 -6.05 2.31 -14.94
N PRO A 99 -5.41 1.62 -13.99
CA PRO A 99 -4.12 2.05 -13.49
C PRO A 99 -3.18 2.22 -14.67
N ARG A 100 -2.53 3.39 -14.74
CA ARG A 100 -1.57 3.66 -15.82
C ARG A 100 -0.55 2.54 -15.84
N PRO A 101 -0.22 2.00 -17.03
CA PRO A 101 0.79 0.97 -17.12
C PRO A 101 2.11 1.49 -16.56
N PRO A 102 2.95 0.62 -15.97
CA PRO A 102 4.25 1.04 -15.51
C PRO A 102 5.10 1.57 -16.68
N PRO A 103 5.99 2.53 -16.43
CA PRO A 103 6.73 3.21 -17.49
C PRO A 103 7.68 2.29 -18.27
N TYR A 104 8.13 1.18 -17.65
CA TYR A 104 8.96 0.15 -18.28
C TYR A 104 8.16 -0.90 -19.08
N LEU A 105 6.84 -0.73 -19.25
CA LEU A 105 6.01 -1.68 -20.00
C LEU A 105 6.20 -1.50 -21.51
N ASN A 106 6.89 -2.45 -22.14
CA ASN A 106 7.06 -2.46 -23.60
C ASN A 106 6.02 -3.34 -24.32
N SER A 107 5.84 -3.10 -25.62
CA SER A 107 4.92 -3.84 -26.49
C SER A 107 5.25 -5.34 -26.55
N GLN A 108 6.54 -5.68 -26.59
CA GLN A 108 7.03 -7.06 -26.60
C GLN A 108 6.63 -7.84 -25.33
N MET A 109 6.72 -7.22 -24.16
CA MET A 109 6.30 -7.81 -22.89
C MET A 109 4.80 -7.97 -22.85
N MET A 110 4.03 -6.99 -23.37
CA MET A 110 2.58 -7.11 -23.48
C MET A 110 2.16 -8.27 -24.37
N ALA A 111 2.78 -8.43 -25.55
CA ALA A 111 2.57 -9.59 -26.41
C ALA A 111 2.95 -10.89 -25.68
N GLY A 112 4.08 -10.91 -24.98
CA GLY A 112 4.54 -12.05 -24.18
C GLY A 112 3.57 -12.44 -23.06
N ILE A 113 2.99 -11.46 -22.36
CA ILE A 113 1.97 -11.65 -21.32
C ILE A 113 0.68 -12.21 -21.90
N ARG A 114 0.21 -11.68 -23.04
CA ARG A 114 -0.97 -12.18 -23.74
C ARG A 114 -0.78 -13.64 -24.16
N PHE A 115 0.37 -13.97 -24.75
CA PHE A 115 0.69 -15.34 -25.15
C PHE A 115 0.82 -16.29 -23.94
N ARG A 116 1.44 -15.84 -22.85
CA ARG A 116 1.45 -16.60 -21.57
C ARG A 116 0.04 -16.89 -21.09
N ASN A 117 -0.87 -15.91 -21.12
CA ASN A 117 -2.25 -16.09 -20.68
C ASN A 117 -3.04 -17.02 -21.60
N GLN A 118 -2.76 -17.01 -22.90
CA GLN A 118 -3.31 -17.96 -23.86
C GLN A 118 -2.85 -19.39 -23.54
N LEU A 119 -1.56 -19.62 -23.33
CA LEU A 119 -1.01 -20.93 -22.94
C LEU A 119 -1.56 -21.40 -21.59
N ARG A 120 -1.74 -20.47 -20.64
CA ARG A 120 -2.36 -20.78 -19.34
C ARG A 120 -3.79 -21.28 -19.51
N ARG A 121 -4.60 -20.59 -20.32
CA ARG A 121 -5.97 -21.02 -20.64
C ARG A 121 -5.97 -22.40 -21.30
N LYS A 122 -5.09 -22.60 -22.28
CA LYS A 122 -4.94 -23.89 -22.97
C LYS A 122 -4.65 -25.03 -21.99
N TYR A 123 -3.66 -24.86 -21.09
CA TYR A 123 -3.33 -25.85 -20.07
C TYR A 123 -4.50 -26.14 -19.12
N TYR A 124 -5.29 -25.14 -18.71
CA TYR A 124 -6.46 -25.40 -17.87
C TYR A 124 -7.58 -26.15 -18.60
N THR A 125 -7.64 -26.07 -19.92
CA THR A 125 -8.58 -26.84 -20.75
C THR A 125 -8.10 -28.27 -20.98
N THR A 126 -6.84 -28.47 -21.39
CA THR A 126 -6.31 -29.79 -21.79
C THR A 126 -5.72 -30.58 -20.62
N LYS A 127 -5.15 -29.89 -19.62
CA LYS A 127 -4.35 -30.42 -18.50
C LYS A 127 -3.17 -31.30 -18.91
N GLU A 128 -2.68 -31.15 -20.15
CA GLU A 128 -1.56 -31.93 -20.64
C GLU A 128 -0.20 -31.43 -20.10
N PRO A 129 0.75 -32.35 -19.82
CA PRO A 129 2.10 -31.98 -19.39
C PRO A 129 2.88 -31.11 -20.38
N ASN A 130 2.67 -31.32 -21.69
CA ASN A 130 3.33 -30.53 -22.73
C ASN A 130 2.83 -29.07 -22.75
N ASP A 131 1.53 -28.86 -22.53
CA ASP A 131 0.95 -27.52 -22.44
C ASP A 131 1.42 -26.79 -21.17
N TRP A 132 1.61 -27.52 -20.07
CA TRP A 132 2.26 -26.98 -18.88
C TRP A 132 3.70 -26.54 -19.15
N GLU A 133 4.48 -27.36 -19.86
CA GLU A 133 5.87 -27.03 -20.21
C GLU A 133 5.95 -25.77 -21.09
N ASN A 134 5.09 -25.68 -22.12
CA ASN A 134 4.99 -24.51 -22.98
C ASN A 134 4.62 -23.24 -22.17
N TYR A 135 3.63 -23.34 -21.27
CA TYR A 135 3.28 -22.25 -20.36
C TYR A 135 4.47 -21.86 -19.47
N ARG A 136 5.19 -22.82 -18.89
CA ARG A 136 6.34 -22.57 -18.00
C ARG A 136 7.47 -21.86 -18.72
N ARG A 137 7.84 -22.31 -19.92
CA ARG A 137 8.85 -21.66 -20.78
C ARG A 137 8.45 -20.21 -21.08
N GLN A 138 7.21 -19.99 -21.48
CA GLN A 138 6.73 -18.64 -21.80
C GLN A 138 6.63 -17.74 -20.56
N ARG A 139 6.20 -18.26 -19.41
CA ARG A 139 6.21 -17.54 -18.13
C ARG A 139 7.63 -17.07 -17.79
N ASN A 140 8.62 -17.95 -17.91
CA ASN A 140 10.02 -17.61 -17.64
C ASN A 140 10.56 -16.58 -18.66
N ARG A 141 10.15 -16.66 -19.93
CA ARG A 141 10.46 -15.65 -20.95
C ARG A 141 9.91 -14.27 -20.57
N VAL A 142 8.64 -14.19 -20.13
CA VAL A 142 8.03 -12.93 -19.67
C VAL A 142 8.76 -12.36 -18.45
N VAL A 143 9.16 -13.21 -17.49
CA VAL A 143 9.95 -12.76 -16.33
C VAL A 143 11.30 -12.18 -16.77
N ARG A 144 11.99 -12.82 -17.71
CA ARG A 144 13.25 -12.29 -18.28
C ARG A 144 13.05 -10.95 -18.97
N LEU A 145 12.01 -10.83 -19.81
CA LEU A 145 11.67 -9.56 -20.48
C LEU A 145 11.37 -8.45 -19.47
N ARG A 146 10.63 -8.75 -18.40
CA ARG A 146 10.32 -7.79 -17.34
C ARG A 146 11.59 -7.30 -16.64
N ARG A 147 12.48 -8.22 -16.23
CA ARG A 147 13.76 -7.87 -15.58
C ARG A 147 14.62 -7.00 -16.49
N LYS A 148 14.71 -7.36 -17.77
CA LYS A 148 15.46 -6.58 -18.78
C LYS A 148 14.89 -5.16 -18.92
N ALA A 149 13.58 -5.03 -19.10
CA ALA A 149 12.93 -3.73 -19.27
C ALA A 149 13.07 -2.83 -18.04
N ILE A 150 12.96 -3.39 -16.82
CA ILE A 150 13.20 -2.63 -15.58
C ILE A 150 14.66 -2.15 -15.52
N LYS A 151 15.63 -3.01 -15.85
CA LYS A 151 17.06 -2.65 -15.86
C LYS A 151 17.33 -1.52 -16.86
N GLU A 152 16.83 -1.62 -18.09
CA GLU A 152 17.00 -0.62 -19.14
C GLU A 152 16.36 0.72 -18.75
N TYR A 153 15.14 0.68 -18.22
CA TYR A 153 14.45 1.87 -17.72
C TYR A 153 15.25 2.56 -16.62
N LEU A 154 15.68 1.83 -15.59
CA LEU A 154 16.44 2.42 -14.48
C LEU A 154 17.80 2.97 -14.95
N ALA A 155 18.50 2.25 -15.84
CA ALA A 155 19.75 2.73 -16.40
C ALA A 155 19.56 4.05 -17.17
N GLN A 156 18.50 4.16 -17.98
CA GLN A 156 18.16 5.38 -18.70
C GLN A 156 17.87 6.54 -17.73
N GLN A 157 17.07 6.30 -16.69
CA GLN A 157 16.73 7.34 -15.70
C GLN A 157 17.98 7.83 -14.94
N CYS A 158 18.89 6.94 -14.57
CA CYS A 158 20.17 7.32 -13.95
C CYS A 158 21.05 8.16 -14.89
N SER A 159 21.03 7.89 -16.20
CA SER A 159 21.74 8.71 -17.17
C SER A 159 21.07 10.07 -17.40
N THR A 160 19.74 10.13 -17.38
CA THR A 160 18.98 11.38 -17.60
C THR A 160 19.06 12.34 -16.41
N SER A 161 19.14 11.84 -15.17
CA SER A 161 19.14 12.69 -13.98
C SER A 161 20.45 13.46 -13.76
N ASN A 162 21.48 13.29 -14.60
CA ASN A 162 22.75 14.04 -14.56
C ASN A 162 23.39 14.15 -13.15
N GLY A 163 23.21 13.12 -12.32
CA GLY A 163 23.71 13.10 -10.93
C GLY A 163 22.83 13.79 -9.89
N ASN A 164 21.63 14.29 -10.22
CA ASN A 164 20.66 14.84 -9.27
C ASN A 164 20.07 13.71 -8.39
N PRO A 165 20.38 13.65 -7.09
CA PRO A 165 19.92 12.58 -6.21
C PRO A 165 18.41 12.61 -5.98
N THR A 166 17.78 13.79 -6.02
CA THR A 166 16.35 13.97 -5.75
C THR A 166 15.50 13.41 -6.88
N GLU A 167 15.89 13.67 -8.13
CA GLU A 167 15.22 13.13 -9.32
C GLU A 167 15.35 11.60 -9.37
N LEU A 168 16.56 11.10 -9.11
CA LEU A 168 16.82 9.67 -9.00
C LEU A 168 15.92 9.05 -7.92
N TRP A 169 15.87 9.64 -6.72
CA TRP A 169 15.02 9.14 -5.63
C TRP A 169 13.54 9.08 -6.02
N ASN A 170 13.02 10.09 -6.72
CA ASN A 170 11.64 10.09 -7.19
C ASN A 170 11.33 8.96 -8.18
N VAL A 171 12.32 8.51 -8.96
CA VAL A 171 12.21 7.35 -9.86
C VAL A 171 12.18 6.03 -9.08
N PHE A 172 13.00 5.89 -8.04
CA PHE A 172 13.11 4.63 -7.27
C PHE A 172 12.02 4.47 -6.22
N LYS A 173 11.54 5.56 -5.62
CA LYS A 173 10.55 5.57 -4.53
C LYS A 173 9.30 4.70 -4.81
N PRO A 174 8.68 4.73 -6.01
CA PRO A 174 7.52 3.89 -6.32
C PRO A 174 7.81 2.38 -6.38
N PHE A 175 9.07 1.98 -6.50
CA PHE A 175 9.49 0.57 -6.56
C PHE A 175 9.84 0.01 -5.18
N MET A 176 10.31 0.86 -4.27
CA MET A 176 10.74 0.43 -2.93
C MET A 176 9.58 0.39 -1.95
N PHE A 177 8.64 1.32 -2.05
CA PHE A 177 7.52 1.42 -1.11
C PHE A 177 6.21 1.09 -1.83
N SER A 178 5.46 0.12 -1.28
CA SER A 178 4.07 -0.09 -1.68
C SER A 178 3.30 1.18 -1.39
N ARG A 179 2.51 1.68 -2.37
CA ARG A 179 1.60 2.83 -2.19
C ARG A 179 0.64 2.69 -0.98
N LYS A 180 0.58 1.51 -0.35
CA LYS A 180 -0.22 1.21 0.84
C LYS A 180 0.52 1.40 2.17
N SER A 181 1.84 1.58 2.19
CA SER A 181 2.61 1.89 3.40
C SER A 181 3.11 3.34 3.30
N CYS A 182 2.15 4.25 3.32
CA CYS A 182 2.34 5.53 4.00
C CYS A 182 1.61 5.41 5.35
N MET A 183 1.81 4.29 6.04
CA MET A 183 1.58 4.29 7.46
C MET A 183 2.83 4.95 8.02
N THR A 184 2.65 6.04 8.75
CA THR A 184 3.68 6.52 9.68
C THR A 184 3.81 5.42 10.74
N GLU A 185 4.43 4.29 10.39
CA GLU A 185 4.65 3.19 11.31
C GLU A 185 5.65 3.73 12.32
N SER A 186 5.14 4.15 13.48
CA SER A 186 5.97 4.35 14.65
C SER A 186 6.65 3.01 14.89
N ILE A 187 7.99 3.00 14.90
CA ILE A 187 8.75 1.82 15.26
C ILE A 187 8.27 1.39 16.64
N GLN A 188 7.89 0.13 16.81
CA GLN A 188 7.46 -0.43 18.08
C GLN A 188 8.49 -1.47 18.50
N LEU A 189 9.02 -1.35 19.72
CA LEU A 189 9.85 -2.38 20.33
C LEU A 189 9.03 -3.13 21.38
N SER A 190 9.08 -4.45 21.35
CA SER A 190 8.49 -5.29 22.39
C SER A 190 9.59 -5.87 23.28
N GLU A 191 9.62 -5.47 24.55
CA GLU A 191 10.51 -6.03 25.56
C GLU A 191 9.65 -6.64 26.69
N ASP A 192 9.80 -7.95 26.91
CA ASP A 192 9.25 -8.70 28.05
C ASP A 192 7.81 -8.39 28.46
N THR A 193 6.93 -8.12 27.47
CA THR A 193 5.48 -7.77 27.52
C THR A 193 5.09 -6.30 27.30
N ASN A 194 6.03 -5.36 27.29
CA ASN A 194 5.74 -3.95 27.06
C ASN A 194 6.00 -3.54 25.60
N ILE A 195 5.02 -2.85 24.99
CA ILE A 195 5.16 -2.28 23.64
C ILE A 195 5.57 -0.81 23.78
N ILE A 196 6.83 -0.53 23.48
CA ILE A 196 7.42 0.80 23.54
C ILE A 196 7.28 1.44 22.16
N GLN A 197 6.60 2.59 22.11
CA GLN A 197 6.37 3.36 20.88
C GLN A 197 7.09 4.72 20.90
N ASP A 198 7.63 5.13 22.05
CA ASP A 198 8.37 6.39 22.17
C ASP A 198 9.75 6.28 21.52
N LYS A 199 10.01 7.18 20.57
CA LYS A 199 11.24 7.21 19.76
C LYS A 199 12.48 7.41 20.62
N HIS A 200 12.40 8.19 21.69
CA HIS A 200 13.55 8.45 22.57
C HIS A 200 13.93 7.20 23.37
N GLN A 201 12.93 6.51 23.92
CA GLN A 201 13.15 5.26 24.65
C GLN A 201 13.71 4.18 23.73
N ILE A 202 13.16 4.05 22.52
CA ILE A 202 13.65 3.11 21.50
C ILE A 202 15.12 3.39 21.16
N ALA A 203 15.49 4.65 20.93
CA ALA A 203 16.87 5.03 20.64
C ALA A 203 17.81 4.66 21.79
N ASN A 204 17.40 4.89 23.04
CA ASN A 204 18.21 4.55 24.22
C ASN A 204 18.38 3.04 24.41
N ILE A 205 17.34 2.25 24.16
CA ILE A 205 17.40 0.78 24.22
C ILE A 205 18.37 0.26 23.16
N LEU A 206 18.24 0.73 21.91
CA LEU A 206 19.13 0.34 20.83
C LEU A 206 20.58 0.76 21.13
N ASN A 207 20.79 1.98 21.61
CA ASN A 207 22.12 2.46 21.99
C ASN A 207 22.74 1.56 23.08
N THR A 208 22.00 1.25 24.14
CA THR A 208 22.47 0.37 25.22
C THR A 208 22.83 -1.03 24.69
N HIS A 209 21.96 -1.60 23.85
CA HIS A 209 22.17 -2.93 23.27
C HIS A 209 23.43 -2.98 22.40
N PHE A 210 23.61 -2.04 21.47
CA PHE A 210 24.78 -2.03 20.59
C PHE A 210 26.07 -1.61 21.31
N PHE A 211 25.97 -0.76 22.33
CA PHE A 211 27.12 -0.44 23.18
C PHE A 211 27.56 -1.66 24.00
N SER A 212 26.61 -2.45 24.51
CA SER A 212 26.91 -3.70 25.24
C SER A 212 27.52 -4.78 24.36
N ILE A 213 27.09 -4.88 23.09
CA ILE A 213 27.69 -5.83 22.12
C ILE A 213 29.06 -5.33 21.66
N GLY A 214 29.23 -4.01 21.61
CA GLY A 214 30.44 -3.34 21.16
C GLY A 214 31.52 -3.17 22.23
N VAL A 215 31.35 -3.69 23.46
CA VAL A 215 32.46 -3.77 24.41
C VAL A 215 33.51 -4.69 23.78
N PRO A 216 34.65 -4.15 23.31
CA PRO A 216 35.71 -5.00 22.85
C PRO A 216 36.14 -5.79 24.08
N SER A 217 36.20 -7.11 23.99
CA SER A 217 37.21 -7.82 24.78
C SER A 217 38.48 -7.02 24.52
N MET A 218 39.02 -6.41 25.57
CA MET A 218 40.16 -5.49 25.51
C MET A 218 41.43 -6.32 25.29
N GLU A 219 41.37 -7.26 24.34
CA GLU A 219 42.51 -7.98 23.81
C GLU A 219 43.33 -6.96 23.06
N ASP A 220 44.54 -6.71 23.56
CA ASP A 220 45.52 -5.81 22.96
C ASP A 220 45.66 -6.17 21.47
N TYR A 221 45.00 -5.38 20.62
CA TYR A 221 44.94 -5.61 19.17
C TYR A 221 46.33 -5.56 18.53
N LYS A 222 47.33 -5.08 19.27
CA LYS A 222 48.74 -4.95 18.88
C LYS A 222 49.32 -6.24 18.31
N ASP A 223 48.86 -7.40 18.78
CA ASP A 223 49.40 -8.71 18.41
C ASP A 223 48.48 -9.49 17.45
N HIS A 224 47.42 -8.87 16.92
CA HIS A 224 46.50 -9.55 16.00
C HIS A 224 47.18 -9.85 14.66
N ALA A 225 46.98 -11.06 14.12
CA ALA A 225 47.63 -11.54 12.90
C ALA A 225 47.45 -10.62 11.68
N SER A 226 46.32 -9.90 11.60
CA SER A 226 46.10 -8.90 10.55
C SER A 226 46.96 -7.64 10.72
N ILE A 227 47.28 -7.20 11.94
CA ILE A 227 48.20 -6.08 12.18
C ILE A 227 49.64 -6.48 11.84
N SER A 228 50.05 -7.70 12.18
CA SER A 228 51.35 -8.25 11.78
C SER A 228 51.46 -8.37 10.26
N GLY A 229 50.42 -8.88 9.59
CA GLY A 229 50.37 -8.96 8.13
C GLY A 229 50.40 -7.58 7.44
N ILE A 230 49.78 -6.56 8.04
CA ILE A 230 49.88 -5.18 7.56
C ILE A 230 51.31 -4.65 7.70
N LYS A 231 51.96 -4.86 8.86
CA LYS A 231 53.36 -4.44 9.07
C LYS A 231 54.34 -5.13 8.12
N GLU A 232 54.15 -6.42 7.86
CA GLU A 232 55.03 -7.19 6.97
C GLU A 232 54.86 -6.82 5.49
N ASN A 233 53.65 -6.40 5.07
CA ASN A 233 53.37 -5.96 3.70
C ASN A 233 53.41 -4.43 3.54
N PHE A 234 53.76 -3.69 4.60
CA PHE A 234 53.92 -2.24 4.52
C PHE A 234 55.27 -1.91 3.88
N THR A 235 55.26 -1.64 2.57
CA THR A 235 56.36 -0.96 1.91
C THR A 235 56.18 0.55 2.10
N PRO A 236 57.12 1.27 2.76
CA PRO A 236 57.03 2.71 2.90
C PRO A 236 57.36 3.35 1.55
N ALA A 237 56.39 3.41 0.66
CA ALA A 237 56.56 4.12 -0.60
C ALA A 237 56.46 5.64 -0.38
N GLU A 238 55.61 6.10 0.55
CA GLU A 238 55.49 7.51 0.95
C GLU A 238 55.06 7.59 2.42
N GLU A 239 55.84 8.28 3.26
CA GLU A 239 55.39 8.65 4.62
C GLU A 239 54.30 9.72 4.48
N PHE A 240 53.05 9.31 4.66
CA PHE A 240 51.93 10.25 4.72
C PHE A 240 52.00 11.02 6.05
N ASN A 241 52.62 12.20 6.00
CA ASN A 241 52.68 13.12 7.11
C ASN A 241 51.58 14.17 6.96
N PHE A 242 50.81 14.39 8.03
CA PHE A 242 49.89 15.52 8.07
C PHE A 242 50.71 16.80 8.19
N GLU A 243 50.59 17.69 7.21
CA GLU A 243 51.08 19.05 7.37
C GLU A 243 50.23 19.75 8.44
N LEU A 244 50.90 20.37 9.41
CA LEU A 244 50.23 21.16 10.45
C LEU A 244 49.55 22.36 9.80
N VAL A 245 48.23 22.27 9.65
CA VAL A 245 47.42 23.36 9.12
C VAL A 245 47.18 24.39 10.21
N SER A 246 47.65 25.62 9.99
CA SER A 246 47.45 26.74 10.91
C SER A 246 46.08 27.38 10.69
N LYS A 247 45.51 27.96 11.76
CA LYS A 247 44.22 28.68 11.70
C LYS A 247 44.18 29.76 10.61
N ILE A 248 45.31 30.43 10.38
CA ILE A 248 45.45 31.51 9.40
C ILE A 248 45.30 30.96 7.96
N GLN A 249 45.91 29.82 7.65
CA GLN A 249 45.81 29.18 6.34
C GLN A 249 44.36 28.77 6.00
N VAL A 250 43.60 28.32 7.01
CA VAL A 250 42.18 27.98 6.83
C VAL A 250 41.34 29.25 6.59
N GLU A 251 41.61 30.34 7.32
CA GLU A 251 40.89 31.61 7.13
C GLU A 251 41.15 32.23 5.74
N GLU A 252 42.36 32.12 5.20
CA GLU A 252 42.68 32.59 3.84
C GLU A 252 41.99 31.74 2.75
N LEU A 253 41.97 30.42 2.91
CA LEU A 253 41.24 29.51 2.02
C LEU A 253 39.73 29.77 2.05
N LEU A 254 39.17 30.04 3.22
CA LEU A 254 37.75 30.37 3.33
C LEU A 254 37.39 31.73 2.70
N LYS A 255 38.33 32.68 2.65
CA LYS A 255 38.14 33.96 1.95
C LYS A 255 38.26 33.83 0.43
N SER A 256 39.06 32.88 -0.06
CA SER A 256 39.23 32.64 -1.49
C SER A 256 38.03 31.91 -2.11
N ILE A 257 37.32 31.11 -1.31
CA ILE A 257 36.04 30.54 -1.67
C ILE A 257 34.96 31.62 -1.48
N HIS A 258 34.60 32.33 -2.55
CA HIS A 258 33.41 33.21 -2.55
C HIS A 258 32.15 32.35 -2.34
N ILE A 259 31.70 32.25 -1.09
CA ILE A 259 30.34 31.85 -0.71
C ILE A 259 29.52 33.11 -0.44
#